data_AF-K7F2E1-F1
#
_entry.id   AF-K7F2E1-F1
#
_cell.length_a   1.000
_cell.length_b   1.000
_cell.length_c   1.000
_cell.angle_alpha   90.00
_cell.angle_beta   90.00
_cell.angle_gamma   90.00
#
_symmetry.space_group_name_H-M   'P 1'
#
loop_
_entity.id
_entity.type
_entity.pdbx_description
1 polymer ?
#
loop_
_entity_poly.entity_id
_entity_poly.type
_entity_poly.pdbx_seq_one_letter_code
_entity_poly.pdbx_strand_id
1 'polypeptide(L)'
;MIVNAGVNRISYWPADPEISLQNEASNPTHTEDAKLDAKAVERLKSNSRARVCLLLQPLVCDMVQFVEETSQKCDFIQKIAKTLSECNTDFYAECRQERIKEYESLFLISNEEMHKQILMTIGLENLCENPYFSNLRQNMKDLVLLLATVAASVPTCGHFGFYCNESQQANEMRHQSLSQEIARHCMIQARLLAYRTEDHKTGVGAVIWAEGKSSCDGTGAMYFVGCGYNAFPVGSEYADFPHMDDKQKDREIRKFRYIIHAEQNALTFRCQEIKPEERSMIFVTKCPCDECVPLIKGSGIKQIYAGDVDVGKKKADISYMKFGELEGVCKFTWQLSPSHIGVHEPTPRENGVRKSKSLDEQQHQNKKLCLGNH
;
A
#
# COMPACT_ATOMS: atom_id res chain seq x y z
N MET A 1 2.43 3.89 10.46
CA MET A 1 2.69 2.97 11.61
C MET A 1 2.29 3.53 12.98
N ILE A 2 1.98 4.84 13.13
CA ILE A 2 1.59 5.49 14.41
C ILE A 2 0.12 5.27 14.80
N VAL A 3 -0.72 4.77 13.88
CA VAL A 3 -2.18 4.69 14.06
C VAL A 3 -2.63 3.72 15.17
N ASN A 4 -1.82 2.71 15.53
CA ASN A 4 -2.14 1.79 16.62
C ASN A 4 -1.85 2.35 18.03
N ALA A 5 -1.34 3.57 18.16
CA ALA A 5 -0.98 4.16 19.46
C ALA A 5 -2.10 5.02 20.10
N GLY A 6 -3.34 4.99 19.57
CA GLY A 6 -4.45 5.79 20.12
C GLY A 6 -4.24 7.31 20.02
N VAL A 7 -3.39 7.76 19.10
CA VAL A 7 -3.05 9.17 18.90
C VAL A 7 -4.18 9.84 18.12
N ASN A 8 -4.97 10.66 18.82
CA ASN A 8 -6.10 11.40 18.24
C ASN A 8 -5.69 12.67 17.46
N ARG A 9 -4.43 13.11 17.59
CA ARG A 9 -3.91 14.28 16.86
C ARG A 9 -2.41 14.14 16.60
N ILE A 10 -2.05 13.94 15.34
CA ILE A 10 -0.65 14.05 14.88
C ILE A 10 -0.45 15.52 14.49
N SER A 11 0.41 16.22 15.23
CA SER A 11 0.80 17.60 14.86
C SER A 11 2.06 17.50 14.01
N TYR A 12 1.91 17.65 12.69
CA TYR A 12 3.04 17.81 11.78
C TYR A 12 3.61 19.21 11.94
N TRP A 13 4.93 19.33 12.07
CA TRP A 13 5.60 20.63 12.09
C TRP A 13 6.22 20.85 10.70
N PRO A 14 5.93 21.96 10.01
CA PRO A 14 6.17 22.11 8.57
C PRO A 14 7.63 22.36 8.18
N ALA A 15 8.59 22.04 9.06
CA ALA A 15 10.01 22.07 8.72
C ALA A 15 10.65 20.82 9.32
N ASP A 16 11.11 19.92 8.46
CA ASP A 16 12.11 18.93 8.86
C ASP A 16 13.45 19.69 8.97
N PRO A 17 13.94 19.97 10.18
CA PRO A 17 15.15 20.74 10.34
C PRO A 17 16.35 20.05 9.69
N GLU A 18 16.35 18.72 9.55
CA GLU A 18 17.44 18.00 8.87
C GLU A 18 17.51 18.37 7.40
N ILE A 19 16.37 18.40 6.70
CA ILE A 19 16.27 18.75 5.28
C ILE A 19 16.58 20.23 5.04
N SER A 20 16.03 21.13 5.88
CA SER A 20 16.30 22.56 5.74
C SER A 20 17.78 22.89 5.97
N LEU A 21 18.40 22.26 6.98
CA LEU A 21 19.84 22.42 7.25
C LEU A 21 20.71 21.81 6.14
N GLN A 22 20.33 20.66 5.58
CA GLN A 22 21.02 20.06 4.44
C GLN A 22 20.99 20.99 3.21
N ASN A 23 19.84 21.59 2.93
CA ASN A 23 19.68 22.54 1.83
C ASN A 23 20.52 23.80 2.03
N GLU A 24 20.51 24.38 3.24
CA GLU A 24 21.35 25.55 3.57
C GLU A 24 22.84 25.22 3.46
N ALA A 25 23.25 24.03 3.93
CA ALA A 25 24.65 23.62 3.88
C ALA A 25 25.13 23.30 2.44
N SER A 26 24.23 22.85 1.57
CA SER A 26 24.53 22.60 0.15
C SER A 26 24.49 23.88 -0.69
N ASN A 27 23.63 24.83 -0.33
CA ASN A 27 23.46 26.13 -1.01
C ASN A 27 23.51 27.27 0.01
N PRO A 28 24.71 27.71 0.43
CA PRO A 28 24.86 28.72 1.46
C PRO A 28 24.27 30.05 0.98
N THR A 29 23.11 30.41 1.53
CA THR A 29 22.56 31.77 1.41
C THR A 29 23.02 32.59 2.62
N HIS A 30 22.98 33.92 2.56
CA HIS A 30 23.37 34.77 3.70
C HIS A 30 22.37 34.71 4.88
N THR A 31 21.32 33.90 4.78
CA THR A 31 20.22 33.79 5.75
C THR A 31 20.37 32.50 6.55
N GLU A 32 20.66 32.63 7.85
CA GLU A 32 20.82 31.53 8.84
C GLU A 32 19.47 30.97 9.33
N ASP A 33 18.45 31.00 8.47
CA ASP A 33 17.06 30.74 8.84
C ASP A 33 16.84 29.29 9.26
N ALA A 34 17.48 28.29 8.61
CA ALA A 34 17.25 26.90 8.98
C ALA A 34 17.87 26.57 10.35
N LYS A 35 18.97 27.21 10.74
CA LYS A 35 19.52 27.09 12.10
C LYS A 35 18.62 27.75 13.14
N LEU A 36 17.98 28.87 12.82
CA LEU A 36 17.00 29.50 13.70
C LEU A 36 15.75 28.62 13.87
N ASP A 37 15.26 28.04 12.77
CA ASP A 37 14.13 27.11 12.76
C ASP A 37 14.42 25.84 13.56
N ALA A 38 15.61 25.24 13.39
CA ALA A 38 16.05 24.08 14.17
C ALA A 38 16.04 24.38 15.68
N LYS A 39 16.54 25.54 16.09
CA LYS A 39 16.49 25.99 17.50
C LYS A 39 15.07 26.25 17.97
N ALA A 40 14.20 26.79 17.13
CA ALA A 40 12.80 27.00 17.45
C ALA A 40 12.08 25.66 17.66
N VAL A 41 12.34 24.67 16.80
CA VAL A 41 11.82 23.29 16.93
C VAL A 41 12.24 22.68 18.27
N GLU A 42 13.50 22.80 18.69
CA GLU A 42 13.95 22.31 20.01
C GLU A 42 13.24 22.99 21.18
N ARG A 43 13.05 24.33 21.12
CA ARG A 43 12.28 25.06 22.13
C ARG A 43 10.80 24.66 22.15
N LEU A 44 10.22 24.32 21.01
CA LEU A 44 8.86 23.83 20.93
C LEU A 44 8.73 22.41 21.48
N LYS A 45 9.75 21.55 21.26
CA LYS A 45 9.84 20.19 21.83
C LYS A 45 9.98 20.18 23.36
N SER A 46 10.52 21.23 23.98
CA SER A 46 10.68 21.31 25.43
C SER A 46 9.43 21.79 26.19
N ASN A 47 8.43 22.37 25.50
CA ASN A 47 7.18 22.89 26.09
C ASN A 47 6.11 21.82 26.46
N SER A 48 6.55 20.66 26.98
CA SER A 48 5.74 19.74 27.81
C SER A 48 4.55 18.99 27.20
N ARG A 49 4.39 18.93 25.87
CA ARG A 49 3.41 18.00 25.27
C ARG A 49 3.96 16.57 25.20
N ALA A 50 3.09 15.58 25.38
CA ALA A 50 3.44 14.17 25.26
C ALA A 50 4.09 13.93 23.89
N ARG A 51 5.36 13.53 23.90
CA ARG A 51 6.11 13.20 22.68
C ARG A 51 5.65 11.85 22.19
N VAL A 52 5.26 11.75 20.93
CA VAL A 52 5.18 10.44 20.25
C VAL A 52 6.61 10.08 19.87
N CYS A 53 7.34 9.51 20.82
CA CYS A 53 8.65 8.91 20.55
C CYS A 53 8.41 7.48 20.08
N LEU A 54 8.71 7.19 18.82
CA LEU A 54 8.82 5.83 18.35
C LEU A 54 10.27 5.36 18.54
N LEU A 55 10.45 4.20 19.17
CA LEU A 55 11.75 3.56 19.22
C LEU A 55 12.14 3.17 17.78
N LEU A 56 13.28 3.65 17.29
CA LEU A 56 13.84 3.15 16.03
C LEU A 56 14.33 1.72 16.28
N GLN A 57 13.55 0.75 15.85
CA GLN A 57 13.91 -0.67 15.89
C GLN A 57 14.51 -1.06 14.53
N PRO A 58 15.55 -1.91 14.52
CA PRO A 58 15.99 -2.57 13.29
C PRO A 58 14.82 -3.31 12.63
N LEU A 59 14.86 -3.43 11.31
CA LEU A 59 13.93 -4.32 10.62
C LEU A 59 14.14 -5.76 11.08
N VAL A 60 13.06 -6.53 11.09
CA VAL A 60 13.12 -7.98 11.37
C VAL A 60 14.02 -8.65 10.33
N CYS A 61 14.76 -9.68 10.75
CA CYS A 61 15.56 -10.51 9.85
C CYS A 61 14.72 -10.94 8.64
N ASP A 62 15.32 -10.91 7.45
CA ASP A 62 14.71 -11.31 6.17
C ASP A 62 13.52 -10.46 5.69
N MET A 63 13.13 -9.40 6.40
CA MET A 63 12.00 -8.55 6.01
C MET A 63 12.20 -7.94 4.62
N VAL A 64 13.40 -7.46 4.31
CA VAL A 64 13.74 -6.88 3.00
C VAL A 64 13.59 -7.93 1.89
N GLN A 65 14.12 -9.14 2.12
CA GLN A 65 14.01 -10.24 1.15
C GLN A 65 12.54 -10.65 0.94
N PHE A 66 11.78 -10.81 2.02
CA PHE A 66 10.36 -11.14 1.96
C PHE A 66 9.56 -10.10 1.16
N VAL A 67 9.81 -8.82 1.42
CA VAL A 67 9.16 -7.71 0.72
C VAL A 67 9.53 -7.70 -0.76
N GLU A 68 10.78 -7.98 -1.09
CA GLU A 68 11.25 -8.06 -2.47
C GLU A 68 10.57 -9.19 -3.24
N GLU A 69 10.57 -10.41 -2.72
CA GLU A 69 9.98 -11.58 -3.38
C GLU A 69 8.48 -11.41 -3.60
N THR A 70 7.77 -10.88 -2.60
CA THR A 70 6.32 -10.64 -2.69
C THR A 70 5.99 -9.43 -3.56
N SER A 71 6.84 -8.41 -3.58
CA SER A 71 6.70 -7.25 -4.46
C SER A 71 6.87 -7.61 -5.92
N GLN A 72 7.85 -8.42 -6.26
CA GLN A 72 8.06 -8.93 -7.61
C GLN A 72 6.86 -9.77 -8.10
N LYS A 73 6.29 -10.59 -7.21
CA LYS A 73 5.17 -11.50 -7.54
C LYS A 73 3.79 -10.84 -7.47
N CYS A 74 3.71 -9.55 -7.19
CA CYS A 74 2.42 -8.89 -7.01
C CYS A 74 1.62 -8.75 -8.31
N ASP A 75 0.32 -8.52 -8.16
CA ASP A 75 -0.61 -8.46 -9.27
C ASP A 75 -0.32 -7.30 -10.25
N PHE A 76 0.14 -6.16 -9.76
CA PHE A 76 0.46 -5.00 -10.61
C PHE A 76 1.62 -5.30 -11.57
N ILE A 77 2.70 -5.92 -11.07
CA ILE A 77 3.86 -6.35 -11.86
C ILE A 77 3.48 -7.51 -12.79
N GLN A 78 2.78 -8.52 -12.28
CA GLN A 78 2.34 -9.65 -13.10
C GLN A 78 1.47 -9.21 -14.27
N LYS A 79 0.59 -8.22 -14.08
CA LYS A 79 -0.28 -7.71 -15.14
C LYS A 79 0.50 -6.97 -16.22
N ILE A 80 1.50 -6.19 -15.84
CA ILE A 80 2.42 -5.54 -16.80
C ILE A 80 3.15 -6.62 -17.61
N ALA A 81 3.79 -7.59 -16.94
CA ALA A 81 4.56 -8.65 -17.60
C ALA A 81 3.72 -9.51 -18.55
N LYS A 82 2.44 -9.75 -18.22
CA LYS A 82 1.51 -10.49 -19.11
C LYS A 82 1.09 -9.69 -20.33
N THR A 83 0.99 -8.37 -20.21
CA THR A 83 0.45 -7.51 -21.28
C THR A 83 1.55 -7.01 -22.21
N LEU A 84 2.70 -6.66 -21.65
CA LEU A 84 3.89 -6.26 -22.38
C LEU A 84 4.78 -7.50 -22.54
N SER A 85 4.58 -8.26 -23.61
CA SER A 85 5.40 -9.45 -23.94
C SER A 85 6.89 -9.16 -24.10
N GLU A 86 7.29 -7.88 -24.12
CA GLU A 86 8.67 -7.38 -24.19
C GLU A 86 9.30 -7.09 -22.82
N CYS A 87 8.55 -7.22 -21.72
CA CYS A 87 9.10 -7.01 -20.38
C CYS A 87 10.06 -8.17 -20.03
N ASN A 88 11.36 -7.88 -20.01
CA ASN A 88 12.40 -8.81 -19.58
C ASN A 88 12.12 -9.28 -18.13
N THR A 89 12.60 -10.48 -17.78
CA THR A 89 12.62 -11.05 -16.42
C THR A 89 13.14 -10.08 -15.35
N ASP A 90 13.89 -9.06 -15.76
CA ASP A 90 14.53 -8.06 -14.90
C ASP A 90 13.73 -6.75 -14.70
N PHE A 91 12.55 -6.57 -15.31
CA PHE A 91 11.80 -5.30 -15.24
C PHE A 91 11.59 -4.76 -13.82
N TYR A 92 11.20 -5.64 -12.89
CA TYR A 92 11.01 -5.25 -11.50
C TYR A 92 12.34 -4.84 -10.84
N ALA A 93 13.44 -5.53 -11.15
CA ALA A 93 14.75 -5.20 -10.61
C ALA A 93 15.24 -3.82 -11.09
N GLU A 94 14.98 -3.47 -12.36
CA GLU A 94 15.25 -2.14 -12.91
C GLU A 94 14.43 -1.05 -12.20
N CYS A 95 13.12 -1.25 -12.08
CA CYS A 95 12.23 -0.34 -11.35
C CYS A 95 12.70 -0.14 -9.90
N ARG A 96 13.09 -1.23 -9.23
CA ARG A 96 13.60 -1.20 -7.86
C ARG A 96 14.91 -0.41 -7.78
N GLN A 97 15.85 -0.64 -8.67
CA GLN A 97 17.13 0.08 -8.65
C GLN A 97 16.95 1.58 -8.89
N GLU A 98 16.02 1.97 -9.77
CA GLU A 98 15.67 3.36 -10.00
C GLU A 98 15.06 4.01 -8.75
N ARG A 99 14.08 3.34 -8.12
CA ARG A 99 13.44 3.82 -6.89
C ARG A 99 14.41 3.90 -5.72
N ILE A 100 15.36 2.98 -5.59
CA ILE A 100 16.41 3.05 -4.55
C ILE A 100 17.22 4.32 -4.74
N LYS A 101 17.74 4.58 -5.95
CA LYS A 101 18.54 5.78 -6.22
C LYS A 101 17.77 7.07 -5.94
N GLU A 102 16.51 7.13 -6.37
CA GLU A 102 15.63 8.26 -6.11
C GLU A 102 15.43 8.46 -4.59
N TYR A 103 15.06 7.41 -3.85
CA TYR A 103 14.74 7.52 -2.43
C TYR A 103 15.99 7.78 -1.58
N GLU A 104 17.14 7.22 -1.93
CA GLU A 104 18.41 7.55 -1.30
C GLU A 104 18.73 9.05 -1.48
N SER A 105 18.49 9.60 -2.68
CA SER A 105 18.73 11.03 -2.94
C SER A 105 17.77 11.96 -2.18
N LEU A 106 16.56 11.49 -1.88
CA LEU A 106 15.53 12.28 -1.20
C LEU A 106 15.60 12.17 0.33
N PHE A 107 15.91 10.98 0.85
CA PHE A 107 15.78 10.68 2.29
C PHE A 107 17.11 10.49 3.02
N LEU A 108 18.24 10.36 2.31
CA LEU A 108 19.54 10.15 2.95
C LEU A 108 20.47 11.33 2.75
N ILE A 109 21.15 11.70 3.84
CA ILE A 109 22.32 12.57 3.79
C ILE A 109 23.54 11.70 3.47
N SER A 110 24.07 11.85 2.25
CA SER A 110 25.17 11.03 1.73
C SER A 110 26.47 11.20 2.52
N ASN A 111 26.80 12.44 2.90
CA ASN A 111 28.02 12.77 3.63
C ASN A 111 27.85 12.55 5.14
N GLU A 112 28.69 11.69 5.73
CA GLU A 112 28.62 11.36 7.16
C GLU A 112 28.88 12.55 8.08
N GLU A 113 29.87 13.36 7.74
CA GLU A 113 30.25 14.51 8.56
C GLU A 113 29.17 15.58 8.54
N MET A 114 28.58 15.82 7.36
CA MET A 114 27.40 16.68 7.24
C MET A 114 26.24 16.18 8.10
N HIS A 115 25.96 14.88 8.06
CA HIS A 115 24.87 14.30 8.84
C HIS A 115 25.14 14.47 10.35
N LYS A 116 26.38 14.25 10.83
CA LYS A 116 26.76 14.52 12.22
C LYS A 116 26.56 15.99 12.60
N GLN A 117 26.99 16.92 11.73
CA GLN A 117 26.83 18.36 11.97
C GLN A 117 25.35 18.75 12.08
N ILE A 118 24.49 18.19 11.23
CA ILE A 118 23.05 18.38 11.29
C ILE A 118 22.50 17.84 12.62
N LEU A 119 22.82 16.59 12.98
CA LEU A 119 22.40 15.97 14.24
C LEU A 119 22.82 16.80 15.46
N MET A 120 24.05 17.31 15.50
CA MET A 120 24.53 18.21 16.56
C MET A 120 23.75 19.52 16.59
N THR A 121 23.40 20.08 15.42
CA THR A 121 22.64 21.34 15.33
C THR A 121 21.22 21.20 15.88
N ILE A 122 20.61 20.02 15.72
CA ILE A 122 19.26 19.72 16.22
C ILE A 122 19.24 19.10 17.62
N GLY A 123 20.37 19.05 18.33
CA GLY A 123 20.43 18.54 19.72
C GLY A 123 20.40 17.01 19.85
N LEU A 124 20.83 16.29 18.81
CA LEU A 124 20.95 14.83 18.77
C LEU A 124 22.41 14.35 18.75
N GLU A 125 23.32 15.11 19.36
CA GLU A 125 24.76 14.82 19.40
C GLU A 125 25.10 13.44 19.99
N ASN A 126 24.26 12.90 20.87
CA ASN A 126 24.42 11.56 21.46
C ASN A 126 24.37 10.44 20.39
N LEU A 127 23.73 10.70 19.24
CA LEU A 127 23.68 9.74 18.12
C LEU A 127 24.94 9.79 17.24
N CYS A 128 25.82 10.79 17.41
CA CYS A 128 27.01 10.95 16.58
C CYS A 128 28.16 10.00 16.98
N GLU A 129 28.10 9.41 18.17
CA GLU A 129 29.09 8.44 18.65
C GLU A 129 28.86 7.03 18.08
N ASN A 130 29.94 6.27 17.91
CA ASN A 130 29.83 4.86 17.52
C ASN A 130 29.55 3.97 18.75
N PRO A 131 28.71 2.93 18.63
CA PRO A 131 28.12 2.38 17.40
C PRO A 131 26.80 3.04 16.98
N TYR A 132 26.27 4.01 17.74
CA TYR A 132 24.95 4.61 17.52
C TYR A 132 24.81 5.26 16.14
N PHE A 133 25.80 6.03 15.70
CA PHE A 133 25.79 6.69 14.39
C PHE A 133 25.74 5.67 13.24
N SER A 134 26.59 4.65 13.31
CA SER A 134 26.64 3.58 12.32
C SER A 134 25.32 2.82 12.25
N ASN A 135 24.74 2.48 13.40
CA ASN A 135 23.45 1.80 13.49
C ASN A 135 22.30 2.66 12.96
N LEU A 136 22.28 3.96 13.29
CA LEU A 136 21.29 4.92 12.78
C LEU A 136 21.32 4.95 11.25
N ARG A 137 22.50 5.16 10.65
CA ARG A 137 22.64 5.21 9.19
C ARG A 137 22.24 3.89 8.53
N GLN A 138 22.57 2.75 9.14
CA GLN A 138 22.17 1.44 8.62
C GLN A 138 20.65 1.28 8.67
N ASN A 139 20.00 1.60 9.80
CA ASN A 139 18.55 1.54 9.93
C ASN A 139 17.84 2.47 8.93
N MET A 140 18.38 3.67 8.67
CA MET A 140 17.86 4.58 7.65
C MET A 140 17.96 3.98 6.25
N LYS A 141 19.11 3.37 5.90
CA LYS A 141 19.30 2.68 4.62
C LYS A 141 18.34 1.51 4.47
N ASP A 142 18.17 0.70 5.50
CA ASP A 142 17.27 -0.45 5.48
C ASP A 142 15.81 -0.01 5.29
N LEU A 143 15.41 1.09 5.94
CA LEU A 143 14.08 1.69 5.75
C LEU A 143 13.90 2.23 4.32
N VAL A 144 14.88 2.96 3.79
CA VAL A 144 14.84 3.47 2.40
C VAL A 144 14.75 2.33 1.41
N LEU A 145 15.54 1.27 1.61
CA LEU A 145 15.52 0.07 0.78
C LEU A 145 14.15 -0.61 0.81
N LEU A 146 13.54 -0.75 1.99
CA LEU A 146 12.19 -1.29 2.15
C LEU A 146 11.17 -0.43 1.38
N LEU A 147 11.16 0.88 1.60
CA LEU A 147 10.22 1.81 0.96
C LEU A 147 10.36 1.80 -0.56
N ALA A 148 11.58 1.83 -1.08
CA ALA A 148 11.85 1.78 -2.51
C ALA A 148 11.42 0.45 -3.13
N THR A 149 11.65 -0.66 -2.44
CA THR A 149 11.23 -2.01 -2.87
C THR A 149 9.70 -2.09 -2.98
N VAL A 150 8.97 -1.57 -1.99
CA VAL A 150 7.50 -1.49 -2.05
C VAL A 150 7.05 -0.54 -3.15
N ALA A 151 7.68 0.63 -3.32
CA ALA A 151 7.32 1.60 -4.36
C ALA A 151 7.47 1.03 -5.78
N ALA A 152 8.54 0.26 -6.02
CA ALA A 152 8.83 -0.38 -7.31
C ALA A 152 7.76 -1.39 -7.75
N SER A 153 6.99 -1.92 -6.80
CA SER A 153 5.93 -2.89 -7.06
C SER A 153 4.65 -2.29 -7.65
N VAL A 154 4.57 -0.96 -7.74
CA VAL A 154 3.55 -0.22 -8.49
C VAL A 154 4.33 0.72 -9.40
N PRO A 155 4.89 0.29 -10.55
CA PRO A 155 5.88 1.06 -11.34
C PRO A 155 5.25 1.91 -12.44
N THR A 156 5.88 3.01 -12.83
CA THR A 156 5.41 3.85 -13.93
C THR A 156 5.86 3.19 -15.21
N CYS A 157 4.94 2.57 -15.95
CA CYS A 157 5.30 1.77 -17.12
C CYS A 157 4.29 1.98 -18.25
N GLY A 158 4.75 2.59 -19.35
CA GLY A 158 3.92 2.90 -20.51
C GLY A 158 2.65 3.66 -20.11
N HIS A 159 1.50 3.14 -20.54
CA HIS A 159 0.19 3.71 -20.22
C HIS A 159 -0.55 2.97 -19.11
N PHE A 160 0.16 2.17 -18.29
CA PHE A 160 -0.45 1.52 -17.13
C PHE A 160 -0.78 2.51 -16.02
N GLY A 161 -1.93 2.29 -15.40
CA GLY A 161 -2.44 3.15 -14.35
C GLY A 161 -3.81 2.69 -13.85
N PHE A 162 -4.41 3.49 -12.99
CA PHE A 162 -5.76 3.28 -12.48
C PHE A 162 -6.77 4.00 -13.36
N TYR A 163 -7.53 3.24 -14.14
CA TYR A 163 -8.54 3.79 -15.07
C TYR A 163 -9.92 3.24 -14.76
N CYS A 164 -10.94 4.04 -15.06
CA CYS A 164 -12.34 3.64 -14.94
C CYS A 164 -12.73 2.71 -16.10
N ASN A 165 -13.40 1.61 -15.79
CA ASN A 165 -13.92 0.67 -16.81
C ASN A 165 -15.27 1.09 -17.39
N GLU A 166 -15.93 2.08 -16.80
CA GLU A 166 -17.30 2.41 -17.15
C GLU A 166 -17.35 3.37 -18.34
N SER A 167 -18.06 2.98 -19.39
CA SER A 167 -18.50 3.82 -20.51
C SER A 167 -19.58 4.84 -20.09
N GLN A 168 -19.48 5.39 -18.88
CA GLN A 168 -20.40 6.40 -18.38
C GLN A 168 -20.00 7.76 -18.95
N GLN A 169 -20.47 8.03 -20.17
CA GLN A 169 -20.77 9.39 -20.57
C GLN A 169 -21.94 9.93 -19.72
N ALA A 170 -21.86 11.23 -19.40
CA ALA A 170 -22.88 12.08 -18.79
C ALA A 170 -22.95 12.18 -17.26
N ASN A 171 -21.92 12.75 -16.63
CA ASN A 171 -22.08 14.02 -15.89
C ASN A 171 -20.68 14.64 -15.63
N GLU A 172 -20.27 15.51 -16.55
CA GLU A 172 -19.03 16.27 -16.44
C GLU A 172 -19.09 17.17 -15.20
N MET A 173 -18.07 17.02 -14.33
CA MET A 173 -17.70 17.84 -13.15
C MET A 173 -17.65 17.14 -11.78
N ARG A 174 -18.30 15.98 -11.54
CA ARG A 174 -18.24 15.32 -10.19
C ARG A 174 -17.36 14.07 -10.08
N HIS A 175 -16.88 13.54 -11.20
CA HIS A 175 -16.15 12.26 -11.24
C HIS A 175 -14.74 12.38 -11.82
N GLN A 176 -14.04 13.48 -11.52
CA GLN A 176 -12.64 13.59 -11.94
C GLN A 176 -11.83 12.50 -11.22
N SER A 177 -11.05 11.73 -11.99
CA SER A 177 -10.08 10.80 -11.43
C SER A 177 -8.95 11.58 -10.77
N LEU A 178 -8.19 10.94 -9.89
CA LEU A 178 -6.91 11.48 -9.48
C LEU A 178 -5.90 11.46 -10.63
N SER A 179 -4.83 12.24 -10.47
CA SER A 179 -3.63 12.02 -11.26
C SER A 179 -3.07 10.61 -10.97
N GLN A 180 -2.45 9.99 -11.97
CA GLN A 180 -1.86 8.67 -11.79
C GLN A 180 -0.78 8.67 -10.71
N GLU A 181 0.00 9.75 -10.61
CA GLU A 181 1.03 9.92 -9.58
C GLU A 181 0.45 9.83 -8.16
N ILE A 182 -0.61 10.59 -7.87
CA ILE A 182 -1.26 10.57 -6.56
C ILE A 182 -1.88 9.20 -6.29
N ALA A 183 -2.59 8.63 -7.27
CA ALA A 183 -3.23 7.32 -7.10
C ALA A 183 -2.19 6.22 -6.82
N ARG A 184 -1.04 6.27 -7.51
CA ARG A 184 0.09 5.36 -7.27
C ARG A 184 0.69 5.56 -5.89
N HIS A 185 0.92 6.81 -5.48
CA HIS A 185 1.45 7.11 -4.14
C HIS A 185 0.54 6.54 -3.05
N CYS A 186 -0.78 6.76 -3.12
CA CYS A 186 -1.74 6.19 -2.18
C CYS A 186 -1.78 4.65 -2.25
N MET A 187 -1.67 4.05 -3.44
CA MET A 187 -1.58 2.59 -3.57
C MET A 187 -0.28 2.04 -2.95
N ILE A 188 0.85 2.72 -3.08
CA ILE A 188 2.12 2.34 -2.46
C ILE A 188 1.98 2.36 -0.92
N GLN A 189 1.25 3.31 -0.35
CA GLN A 189 0.93 3.31 1.09
C GLN A 189 0.09 2.08 1.47
N ALA A 190 -0.95 1.75 0.70
CA ALA A 190 -1.76 0.54 0.92
C ALA A 190 -0.89 -0.73 0.85
N ARG A 191 0.04 -0.79 -0.11
CA ARG A 191 1.00 -1.88 -0.22
C ARG A 191 1.95 -2.00 0.95
N LEU A 192 2.46 -0.89 1.45
CA LEU A 192 3.31 -0.89 2.64
C LEU A 192 2.55 -1.45 3.85
N LEU A 193 1.25 -1.16 3.98
CA LEU A 193 0.42 -1.69 5.06
C LEU A 193 0.17 -3.19 4.95
N ALA A 194 0.11 -3.75 3.73
CA ALA A 194 -0.05 -5.19 3.54
C ALA A 194 1.06 -6.01 4.22
N TYR A 195 2.24 -5.42 4.42
CA TYR A 195 3.38 -6.01 5.12
C TYR A 195 3.26 -6.02 6.65
N ARG A 196 2.20 -5.45 7.22
CA ARG A 196 1.89 -5.52 8.66
C ARG A 196 0.96 -6.67 9.03
N THR A 197 0.48 -7.41 8.03
CA THR A 197 -0.48 -8.50 8.24
C THR A 197 0.12 -9.64 9.08
N GLU A 198 -0.75 -10.30 9.84
CA GLU A 198 -0.46 -11.59 10.49
C GLU A 198 -0.81 -12.79 9.59
N ASP A 199 -1.38 -12.53 8.40
CA ASP A 199 -1.69 -13.54 7.41
C ASP A 199 -0.45 -13.89 6.57
N HIS A 200 0.16 -15.04 6.87
CA HIS A 200 1.32 -15.59 6.16
C HIS A 200 1.09 -15.89 4.66
N LYS A 201 -0.16 -15.98 4.19
CA LYS A 201 -0.49 -16.36 2.79
C LYS A 201 -0.76 -15.16 1.92
N THR A 202 -1.46 -14.14 2.44
CA THR A 202 -1.89 -12.99 1.62
C THR A 202 -2.02 -11.74 2.48
N GLY A 203 -1.12 -10.79 2.27
CA GLY A 203 -1.26 -9.43 2.78
C GLY A 203 -2.14 -8.57 1.89
N VAL A 204 -3.12 -7.91 2.50
CA VAL A 204 -3.97 -6.90 1.89
C VAL A 204 -3.86 -5.64 2.73
N GLY A 205 -3.70 -4.50 2.07
CA GLY A 205 -3.70 -3.20 2.74
C GLY A 205 -4.67 -2.25 2.07
N ALA A 206 -5.12 -1.27 2.84
CA ALA A 206 -6.05 -0.25 2.42
C ALA A 206 -5.73 1.11 3.06
N VAL A 207 -5.86 2.19 2.29
CA VAL A 207 -5.83 3.56 2.81
C VAL A 207 -7.03 4.35 2.30
N ILE A 208 -7.54 5.25 3.13
CA ILE A 208 -8.64 6.16 2.82
C ILE A 208 -8.08 7.57 2.85
N TRP A 209 -8.30 8.29 1.75
CA TRP A 209 -8.01 9.70 1.62
C TRP A 209 -9.29 10.44 1.26
N ALA A 210 -9.38 11.71 1.65
CA ALA A 210 -10.44 12.59 1.23
C ALA A 210 -9.84 13.87 0.67
N GLU A 211 -10.58 14.51 -0.23
CA GLU A 211 -10.29 15.84 -0.73
C GLU A 211 -11.29 16.83 -0.16
N GLY A 212 -10.78 17.74 0.66
CA GLY A 212 -11.54 18.81 1.29
C GLY A 212 -11.38 20.15 0.56
N LYS A 213 -12.12 21.16 1.01
CA LYS A 213 -11.91 22.54 0.55
C LYS A 213 -10.68 23.12 1.26
N SER A 214 -9.57 23.22 0.53
CA SER A 214 -8.28 23.85 0.91
C SER A 214 -7.84 23.63 2.36
N SER A 215 -6.92 22.69 2.58
CA SER A 215 -6.25 22.57 3.87
C SER A 215 -5.11 23.60 3.99
N CYS A 216 -5.07 24.35 5.08
CA CYS A 216 -3.99 25.30 5.39
C CYS A 216 -2.80 24.65 6.11
N ASP A 217 -2.67 23.32 6.07
CA ASP A 217 -1.61 22.56 6.73
C ASP A 217 -0.42 22.20 5.81
N GLY A 218 -0.43 22.68 4.56
CA GLY A 218 0.63 22.41 3.58
C GLY A 218 0.51 21.06 2.86
N THR A 219 -0.52 20.25 3.13
CA THR A 219 -0.73 18.94 2.46
C THR A 219 -1.58 19.03 1.18
N GLY A 220 -1.96 20.24 0.78
CA GLY A 220 -2.79 20.49 -0.41
C GLY A 220 -4.28 20.28 -0.13
N ALA A 221 -5.03 19.82 -1.13
CA ALA A 221 -6.47 19.58 -0.99
C ALA A 221 -6.80 18.20 -0.39
N MET A 222 -5.84 17.26 -0.42
CA MET A 222 -6.02 15.90 0.04
C MET A 222 -5.52 15.70 1.46
N TYR A 223 -6.28 14.96 2.26
CA TYR A 223 -5.89 14.62 3.62
C TYR A 223 -6.22 13.16 3.93
N PHE A 224 -5.41 12.58 4.82
CA PHE A 224 -5.52 11.18 5.21
C PHE A 224 -6.67 10.98 6.20
N VAL A 225 -7.50 9.96 5.96
CA VAL A 225 -8.70 9.66 6.76
C VAL A 225 -8.51 8.40 7.61
N GLY A 226 -7.96 7.33 7.02
CA GLY A 226 -7.85 6.04 7.71
C GLY A 226 -7.02 5.03 6.96
N CYS A 227 -6.60 3.97 7.64
CA CYS A 227 -5.87 2.87 7.02
C CYS A 227 -6.12 1.55 7.70
N GLY A 228 -5.92 0.46 6.96
CA GLY A 228 -6.08 -0.88 7.47
C GLY A 228 -5.21 -1.87 6.70
N TYR A 229 -5.03 -3.01 7.32
CA TYR A 229 -4.48 -4.21 6.72
C TYR A 229 -5.27 -5.41 7.25
N ASN A 230 -5.27 -6.53 6.56
CA ASN A 230 -5.95 -7.72 7.06
C ASN A 230 -5.21 -8.27 8.29
N ALA A 231 -5.95 -8.50 9.37
CA ALA A 231 -5.40 -8.96 10.64
C ALA A 231 -6.48 -9.65 11.48
N PHE A 232 -6.08 -10.38 12.51
CA PHE A 232 -7.02 -10.84 13.53
C PHE A 232 -7.52 -9.64 14.38
N PRO A 233 -8.63 -9.80 15.12
CA PRO A 233 -9.17 -8.73 15.96
C PRO A 233 -8.12 -8.17 16.94
N VAL A 234 -8.22 -6.88 17.28
CA VAL A 234 -7.28 -6.27 18.25
C VAL A 234 -7.38 -6.98 19.60
N GLY A 235 -6.22 -7.27 20.18
CA GLY A 235 -6.11 -7.99 21.46
C GLY A 235 -5.99 -9.51 21.31
N SER A 236 -6.01 -10.03 20.07
CA SER A 236 -5.69 -11.43 19.82
C SER A 236 -4.21 -11.72 20.12
N GLU A 237 -3.94 -12.82 20.81
CA GLU A 237 -2.60 -13.37 21.00
C GLU A 237 -2.25 -14.35 19.86
N TYR A 238 -0.96 -14.69 19.76
CA TYR A 238 -0.50 -15.67 18.78
C TYR A 238 -1.20 -17.02 18.99
N ALA A 239 -1.82 -17.55 17.92
CA ALA A 239 -2.57 -18.80 17.91
C ALA A 239 -3.94 -18.80 18.62
N ASP A 240 -4.51 -17.64 18.96
CA ASP A 240 -5.90 -17.55 19.43
C ASP A 240 -6.92 -17.99 18.37
N PHE A 241 -6.57 -17.81 17.10
CA PHE A 241 -7.45 -18.10 15.98
C PHE A 241 -6.83 -19.11 15.01
N PRO A 242 -7.65 -19.93 14.35
CA PRO A 242 -7.15 -20.85 13.34
C PRO A 242 -6.46 -20.11 12.19
N HIS A 243 -5.23 -20.52 11.86
CA HIS A 243 -4.47 -19.98 10.73
C HIS A 243 -4.62 -20.82 9.45
N MET A 244 -5.35 -21.93 9.50
CA MET A 244 -5.44 -22.89 8.39
C MET A 244 -6.20 -22.31 7.19
N ASP A 245 -5.79 -22.74 6.00
CA ASP A 245 -6.36 -22.28 4.74
C ASP A 245 -7.55 -23.14 4.27
N ASP A 246 -7.99 -22.87 3.05
CA ASP A 246 -9.15 -23.48 2.39
C ASP A 246 -8.99 -24.97 2.06
N LYS A 247 -7.80 -25.56 2.30
CA LYS A 247 -7.53 -26.98 2.07
C LYS A 247 -8.19 -27.88 3.12
N GLN A 248 -8.53 -27.34 4.29
CA GLN A 248 -9.16 -28.13 5.35
C GLN A 248 -10.64 -28.33 5.05
N LYS A 249 -11.15 -29.56 5.11
CA LYS A 249 -12.58 -29.83 4.82
C LYS A 249 -13.51 -29.14 5.80
N ASP A 250 -13.09 -29.08 7.06
CA ASP A 250 -13.81 -28.35 8.10
C ASP A 250 -13.60 -26.84 7.90
N ARG A 251 -14.70 -26.11 7.83
CA ARG A 251 -14.72 -24.66 7.61
C ARG A 251 -14.57 -23.88 8.90
N GLU A 252 -14.88 -24.47 10.05
CA GLU A 252 -14.79 -23.82 11.37
C GLU A 252 -13.34 -23.53 11.74
N ILE A 253 -12.43 -24.42 11.35
CA ILE A 253 -10.99 -24.29 11.61
C ILE A 253 -10.25 -23.45 10.56
N ARG A 254 -10.96 -22.76 9.65
CA ARG A 254 -10.32 -21.93 8.62
C ARG A 254 -10.19 -20.48 9.08
N LYS A 255 -9.08 -19.84 8.72
CA LYS A 255 -8.77 -18.46 9.10
C LYS A 255 -9.77 -17.40 8.61
N PHE A 256 -10.41 -17.66 7.47
CA PHE A 256 -11.27 -16.68 6.79
C PHE A 256 -12.46 -16.22 7.62
N ARG A 257 -12.82 -16.95 8.68
CA ARG A 257 -13.90 -16.57 9.59
C ARG A 257 -13.49 -15.56 10.67
N TYR A 258 -12.20 -15.42 10.92
CA TYR A 258 -11.65 -14.68 12.06
C TYR A 258 -10.81 -13.49 11.63
N ILE A 259 -10.30 -13.48 10.39
CA ILE A 259 -9.54 -12.36 9.86
C ILE A 259 -10.49 -11.22 9.45
N ILE A 260 -10.21 -10.03 9.96
CA ILE A 260 -10.85 -8.79 9.54
C ILE A 260 -10.11 -8.29 8.29
N HIS A 261 -10.86 -7.90 7.26
CA HIS A 261 -10.29 -7.42 6.00
C HIS A 261 -9.67 -6.03 6.12
N ALA A 262 -8.75 -5.71 5.21
CA ALA A 262 -8.07 -4.42 5.21
C ALA A 262 -9.04 -3.24 5.06
N GLU A 263 -10.07 -3.40 4.24
CA GLU A 263 -11.11 -2.40 3.99
C GLU A 263 -11.95 -2.15 5.26
N GLN A 264 -12.33 -3.20 5.96
CA GLN A 264 -13.05 -3.11 7.24
C GLN A 264 -12.20 -2.41 8.30
N ASN A 265 -10.93 -2.79 8.41
CA ASN A 265 -9.99 -2.14 9.32
C ASN A 265 -9.77 -0.67 8.95
N ALA A 266 -9.66 -0.33 7.67
CA ALA A 266 -9.49 1.07 7.23
C ALA A 266 -10.71 1.94 7.54
N LEU A 267 -11.92 1.40 7.40
CA LEU A 267 -13.16 2.08 7.78
C LEU A 267 -13.31 2.25 9.29
N THR A 268 -12.84 1.27 10.06
CA THR A 268 -12.95 1.26 11.53
C THR A 268 -11.89 2.15 12.18
N PHE A 269 -10.63 2.04 11.74
CA PHE A 269 -9.49 2.78 12.27
C PHE A 269 -9.22 4.05 11.46
N ARG A 270 -10.14 5.00 11.57
CA ARG A 270 -10.05 6.33 10.96
C ARG A 270 -9.69 7.39 11.99
N CYS A 271 -8.85 8.35 11.59
CA CYS A 271 -8.54 9.53 12.41
C CYS A 271 -9.54 10.68 12.19
N GLN A 272 -10.33 10.61 11.12
CA GLN A 272 -11.36 11.59 10.76
C GLN A 272 -12.60 10.89 10.21
N GLU A 273 -13.75 11.55 10.30
CA GLU A 273 -14.99 11.05 9.71
C GLU A 273 -15.01 11.23 8.19
N ILE A 274 -15.64 10.28 7.48
CA ILE A 274 -15.85 10.38 6.03
C ILE A 274 -17.05 11.30 5.79
N LYS A 275 -16.79 12.50 5.27
CA LYS A 275 -17.83 13.50 5.08
C LYS A 275 -18.58 13.28 3.75
N PRO A 276 -19.93 13.29 3.75
CA PRO A 276 -20.72 13.06 2.54
C PRO A 276 -20.48 14.05 1.39
N GLU A 277 -20.11 15.28 1.73
CA GLU A 277 -19.88 16.40 0.81
C GLU A 277 -18.47 16.41 0.19
N GLU A 278 -17.54 15.62 0.73
CA GLU A 278 -16.15 15.56 0.27
C GLU A 278 -15.95 14.39 -0.70
N ARG A 279 -14.95 14.54 -1.58
CA ARG A 279 -14.54 13.44 -2.45
C ARG A 279 -13.66 12.50 -1.65
N SER A 280 -14.22 11.39 -1.19
CA SER A 280 -13.52 10.35 -0.44
C SER A 280 -13.18 9.15 -1.33
N MET A 281 -11.96 8.64 -1.17
CA MET A 281 -11.41 7.56 -1.97
C MET A 281 -10.74 6.50 -1.08
N ILE A 282 -10.91 5.24 -1.45
CA ILE A 282 -10.17 4.12 -0.85
C ILE A 282 -9.25 3.47 -1.88
N PHE A 283 -8.02 3.17 -1.46
CA PHE A 283 -7.01 2.47 -2.25
C PHE A 283 -6.77 1.14 -1.58
N VAL A 284 -7.01 0.04 -2.30
CA VAL A 284 -6.91 -1.31 -1.76
C VAL A 284 -6.01 -2.15 -2.66
N THR A 285 -5.07 -2.89 -2.07
CA THR A 285 -4.12 -3.70 -2.84
C THR A 285 -4.77 -4.86 -3.60
N LYS A 286 -6.02 -5.21 -3.25
CA LYS A 286 -6.83 -6.26 -3.84
C LYS A 286 -8.26 -5.77 -4.09
N CYS A 287 -8.98 -6.36 -5.05
CA CYS A 287 -10.38 -6.01 -5.24
C CYS A 287 -11.22 -6.32 -3.99
N PRO A 288 -12.16 -5.43 -3.59
CA PRO A 288 -13.01 -5.67 -2.44
C PRO A 288 -13.94 -6.87 -2.61
N CYS A 289 -14.12 -7.66 -1.56
CA CYS A 289 -15.05 -8.79 -1.55
C CYS A 289 -16.52 -8.35 -1.42
N ASP A 290 -17.45 -9.28 -1.65
CA ASP A 290 -18.91 -9.07 -1.60
C ASP A 290 -19.45 -8.56 -0.25
N GLU A 291 -18.68 -8.76 0.83
CA GLU A 291 -19.00 -8.25 2.16
C GLU A 291 -18.41 -6.85 2.40
N CYS A 292 -17.25 -6.53 1.82
CA CYS A 292 -16.61 -5.21 1.96
C CYS A 292 -17.22 -4.16 1.03
N VAL A 293 -17.65 -4.55 -0.18
CA VAL A 293 -18.32 -3.66 -1.15
C VAL A 293 -19.46 -2.83 -0.53
N PRO A 294 -20.47 -3.42 0.15
CA PRO A 294 -21.53 -2.64 0.76
C PRO A 294 -21.06 -1.75 1.93
N LEU A 295 -20.03 -2.16 2.67
CA LEU A 295 -19.46 -1.36 3.76
C LEU A 295 -18.77 -0.10 3.23
N ILE A 296 -17.97 -0.25 2.17
CA ILE A 296 -17.32 0.87 1.49
C ILE A 296 -18.38 1.85 0.98
N LYS A 297 -19.39 1.37 0.25
CA LYS A 297 -20.50 2.22 -0.23
C LYS A 297 -21.25 2.89 0.91
N GLY A 298 -21.60 2.14 1.95
CA GLY A 298 -22.36 2.63 3.11
C GLY A 298 -21.61 3.68 3.93
N SER A 299 -20.28 3.66 3.91
CA SER A 299 -19.45 4.67 4.58
C SER A 299 -19.40 6.03 3.87
N GLY A 300 -19.96 6.12 2.66
CA GLY A 300 -19.98 7.35 1.87
C GLY A 300 -18.79 7.53 0.93
N ILE A 301 -17.88 6.55 0.83
CA ILE A 301 -16.76 6.56 -0.13
C ILE A 301 -17.25 6.67 -1.57
N LYS A 302 -16.65 7.57 -2.34
CA LYS A 302 -17.05 7.90 -3.72
C LYS A 302 -16.22 7.21 -4.78
N GLN A 303 -14.97 6.85 -4.49
CA GLN A 303 -14.07 6.20 -5.43
C GLN A 303 -13.30 5.03 -4.81
N ILE A 304 -13.12 3.96 -5.57
CA ILE A 304 -12.31 2.79 -5.19
C ILE A 304 -11.19 2.64 -6.22
N TYR A 305 -9.95 2.63 -5.75
CA TYR A 305 -8.76 2.32 -6.54
C TYR A 305 -8.25 0.94 -6.12
N ALA A 306 -8.21 -0.02 -7.03
CA ALA A 306 -7.83 -1.39 -6.70
C ALA A 306 -7.14 -2.14 -7.85
N GLY A 307 -6.48 -3.25 -7.51
CA GLY A 307 -6.23 -4.31 -8.50
C GLY A 307 -7.54 -4.97 -8.93
N ASP A 308 -7.55 -5.62 -10.09
CA ASP A 308 -8.70 -6.35 -10.63
C ASP A 308 -8.60 -7.87 -10.43
N VAL A 309 -7.64 -8.33 -9.63
CA VAL A 309 -7.50 -9.76 -9.33
C VAL A 309 -8.67 -10.24 -8.49
N ASP A 310 -9.21 -11.39 -8.90
CA ASP A 310 -10.37 -12.07 -8.34
C ASP A 310 -11.73 -11.45 -8.66
N VAL A 311 -11.80 -10.32 -9.38
CA VAL A 311 -13.08 -9.75 -9.82
C VAL A 311 -13.91 -10.80 -10.59
N GLY A 312 -15.17 -10.96 -10.20
CA GLY A 312 -16.08 -11.95 -10.81
C GLY A 312 -15.79 -13.40 -10.42
N LYS A 313 -14.95 -13.65 -9.41
CA LYS A 313 -14.67 -15.00 -8.90
C LYS A 313 -15.42 -15.29 -7.60
N LYS A 314 -15.88 -16.53 -7.48
CA LYS A 314 -16.38 -17.11 -6.22
C LYS A 314 -15.41 -18.19 -5.74
N LYS A 315 -14.83 -17.99 -4.56
CA LYS A 315 -13.94 -18.95 -3.88
C LYS A 315 -14.73 -19.66 -2.77
N ALA A 316 -14.08 -20.64 -2.12
CA ALA A 316 -14.73 -21.49 -1.12
C ALA A 316 -15.37 -20.71 0.04
N ASP A 317 -14.67 -19.70 0.57
CA ASP A 317 -15.11 -18.92 1.73
C ASP A 317 -15.28 -17.42 1.46
N ILE A 318 -15.03 -16.98 0.22
CA ILE A 318 -15.05 -15.56 -0.14
C ILE A 318 -15.48 -15.36 -1.60
N SER A 319 -16.22 -14.30 -1.87
CA SER A 319 -16.79 -14.00 -3.19
C SER A 319 -16.49 -12.54 -3.59
N TYR A 320 -16.33 -12.30 -4.89
CA TYR A 320 -15.94 -11.01 -5.48
C TYR A 320 -16.82 -10.67 -6.70
N MET A 321 -18.08 -11.11 -6.69
CA MET A 321 -19.03 -10.89 -7.77
C MET A 321 -19.56 -9.46 -7.78
N LYS A 322 -19.83 -8.90 -6.60
CA LYS A 322 -20.51 -7.61 -6.44
C LYS A 322 -19.65 -6.41 -6.82
N PHE A 323 -18.32 -6.54 -6.84
CA PHE A 323 -17.45 -5.41 -7.14
C PHE A 323 -17.64 -4.93 -8.59
N GLY A 324 -17.77 -5.84 -9.55
CA GLY A 324 -18.04 -5.48 -10.94
C GLY A 324 -19.39 -4.76 -11.12
N GLU A 325 -20.40 -5.25 -10.41
CA GLU A 325 -21.79 -4.77 -10.44
C GLU A 325 -22.05 -3.53 -9.56
N LEU A 326 -21.05 -3.06 -8.81
CA LEU A 326 -21.22 -1.94 -7.89
C LEU A 326 -21.50 -0.65 -8.66
N GLU A 327 -22.68 -0.08 -8.42
CA GLU A 327 -23.10 1.22 -8.94
C GLU A 327 -23.05 2.34 -7.87
N GLY A 328 -22.88 3.58 -8.34
CA GLY A 328 -22.89 4.80 -7.51
C GLY A 328 -21.56 5.11 -6.80
N VAL A 329 -20.52 4.30 -7.05
CA VAL A 329 -19.15 4.49 -6.58
C VAL A 329 -18.23 4.25 -7.77
N CYS A 330 -17.36 5.20 -8.10
CA CYS A 330 -16.44 5.05 -9.24
C CYS A 330 -15.37 4.01 -8.92
N LYS A 331 -15.09 3.11 -9.87
CA LYS A 331 -14.08 2.06 -9.71
C LYS A 331 -12.93 2.33 -10.69
N PHE A 332 -11.73 2.49 -10.17
CA PHE A 332 -10.50 2.66 -10.93
C PHE A 332 -9.63 1.44 -10.74
N THR A 333 -9.46 0.64 -11.80
CA THR A 333 -8.68 -0.59 -11.74
C THR A 333 -7.33 -0.43 -12.43
N TRP A 334 -6.31 -1.11 -11.91
CA TRP A 334 -4.99 -1.15 -12.53
C TRP A 334 -5.02 -1.83 -13.91
N GLN A 335 -4.75 -1.09 -14.97
CA GLN A 335 -4.79 -1.59 -16.35
C GLN A 335 -4.05 -0.66 -17.32
N LEU A 336 -3.90 -1.08 -18.57
CA LEU A 336 -3.44 -0.22 -19.65
C LEU A 336 -4.53 0.81 -19.98
N SER A 337 -4.15 2.05 -20.29
CA SER A 337 -5.10 3.10 -20.66
C SER A 337 -6.08 2.62 -21.74
N PRO A 338 -7.40 2.75 -21.53
CA PRO A 338 -8.40 2.36 -22.53
C PRO A 338 -8.21 3.06 -23.88
N SER A 339 -7.69 4.29 -23.89
CA SER A 339 -7.37 5.04 -25.12
C SER A 339 -6.30 4.39 -26.00
N HIS A 340 -5.44 3.53 -25.42
CA HIS A 340 -4.39 2.82 -26.15
C HIS A 340 -4.81 1.45 -26.67
N ILE A 341 -5.91 0.89 -26.18
CA ILE A 341 -6.43 -0.41 -26.64
C ILE A 341 -7.05 -0.26 -28.05
N GLY A 342 -7.61 0.91 -28.38
CA GLY A 342 -8.29 1.18 -29.64
C GLY A 342 -7.42 1.23 -30.91
N VAL A 343 -6.09 1.14 -30.81
CA VAL A 343 -5.18 1.15 -31.98
C VAL A 343 -4.72 -0.26 -32.38
N HIS A 344 -4.94 -1.28 -31.53
CA HIS A 344 -4.46 -2.65 -31.76
C HIS A 344 -5.46 -3.74 -31.34
N GLU A 345 -6.73 -3.65 -31.78
CA GLU A 345 -7.58 -4.84 -31.86
C GLU A 345 -7.71 -5.31 -33.32
N PRO A 346 -7.28 -6.54 -33.66
CA PRO A 346 -7.90 -7.27 -34.76
C PRO A 346 -9.32 -7.66 -34.30
N THR A 347 -10.31 -7.21 -35.06
CA THR A 347 -11.74 -7.58 -34.94
C THR A 347 -11.97 -9.01 -34.43
N PRO A 348 -12.94 -9.24 -33.51
CA PRO A 348 -13.32 -10.59 -33.13
C PRO A 348 -13.93 -11.27 -34.35
N ARG A 349 -13.18 -12.22 -34.95
CA ARG A 349 -13.77 -13.15 -35.92
C ARG A 349 -14.74 -14.05 -35.15
N GLU A 350 -16.02 -13.90 -35.45
CA GLU A 350 -17.00 -14.96 -35.27
C GLU A 350 -16.42 -16.24 -35.91
N ASN A 351 -16.07 -17.20 -35.08
CA ASN A 351 -15.84 -18.57 -35.51
C ASN A 351 -16.38 -19.49 -34.42
N GLY A 352 -17.62 -19.93 -34.64
CA GLY A 352 -18.18 -21.07 -33.96
C GLY A 352 -17.29 -22.28 -34.20
N VAL A 353 -16.57 -22.71 -33.16
CA VAL A 353 -15.87 -23.99 -33.15
C VAL A 353 -16.27 -24.70 -31.85
N ARG A 354 -17.20 -25.66 -32.00
CA ARG A 354 -17.38 -26.75 -31.03
C ARG A 354 -16.02 -27.45 -30.88
N LYS A 355 -15.43 -27.41 -29.69
CA LYS A 355 -14.35 -28.34 -29.31
C LYS A 355 -14.77 -29.15 -28.08
N SER A 356 -15.00 -30.43 -28.40
CA SER A 356 -14.82 -31.65 -27.61
C SER A 356 -14.25 -31.50 -26.19
N LYS A 357 -14.99 -32.09 -25.25
CA LYS A 357 -14.53 -32.52 -23.93
C LYS A 357 -13.21 -33.30 -24.07
N SER A 358 -12.14 -32.79 -23.47
CA SER A 358 -10.94 -33.59 -23.18
C SER A 358 -11.21 -34.41 -21.92
N LEU A 359 -11.14 -35.73 -22.06
CA LEU A 359 -11.08 -36.68 -20.95
C LEU A 359 -9.76 -36.48 -20.20
N ASP A 360 -9.82 -36.02 -18.95
CA ASP A 360 -8.80 -36.26 -17.93
C ASP A 360 -9.35 -36.06 -16.51
N GLU A 361 -10.59 -36.52 -16.30
CA GLU A 361 -11.22 -36.60 -14.97
C GLU A 361 -11.94 -37.95 -14.79
N GLN A 362 -11.24 -39.06 -15.02
CA GLN A 362 -11.69 -40.40 -14.57
C GLN A 362 -10.51 -41.32 -14.29
N GLN A 363 -9.67 -40.98 -13.32
CA GLN A 363 -8.79 -41.97 -12.67
C GLN A 363 -8.33 -41.43 -11.32
N HIS A 364 -9.18 -41.56 -10.29
CA HIS A 364 -8.82 -41.89 -8.91
C HIS A 364 -10.05 -41.79 -7.99
N GLN A 365 -11.06 -42.60 -8.31
CA GLN A 365 -12.02 -43.09 -7.32
C GLN A 365 -12.20 -44.57 -7.59
N ASN A 366 -11.47 -45.41 -6.86
CA ASN A 366 -11.85 -46.77 -6.44
C ASN A 366 -10.62 -47.48 -5.86
N LYS A 367 -10.54 -47.53 -4.53
CA LYS A 367 -10.25 -48.74 -3.75
C LYS A 367 -10.35 -48.43 -2.26
N LYS A 368 -11.51 -48.77 -1.70
CA LYS A 368 -11.71 -48.99 -0.27
C LYS A 368 -11.05 -50.32 0.14
N LEU A 369 -10.45 -50.30 1.33
CA LEU A 369 -10.43 -51.36 2.35
C LEU A 369 -10.02 -52.79 1.95
N CYS A 370 -8.89 -53.24 2.50
CA CYS A 370 -8.76 -54.57 3.10
C CYS A 370 -7.93 -54.47 4.40
N LEU A 371 -8.56 -54.83 5.51
CA LEU A 371 -7.92 -55.21 6.77
C LEU A 371 -7.21 -56.55 6.60
N GLY A 372 -6.14 -56.79 7.36
CA GLY A 372 -5.50 -58.10 7.49
C GLY A 372 -4.41 -58.11 8.55
N ASN A 373 -4.71 -58.77 9.66
CA ASN A 373 -3.84 -59.09 10.81
C ASN A 373 -2.50 -59.74 10.39
N HIS A 374 -1.40 -59.32 11.02
CA HIS A 374 -0.63 -60.15 11.95
C HIS A 374 0.42 -59.34 12.71
#